data_AF-A0A4Q2J196-F1
#
_entry.id   AF-A0A4Q2J196-F1
#
_cell.length_a   1.000
_cell.length_b   1.000
_cell.length_c   1.000
_cell.angle_alpha   90.00
_cell.angle_beta   90.00
_cell.angle_gamma   90.00
#
_symmetry.space_group_name_H-M   'P 1'
#
loop_
_entity.id
_entity.type
_entity.pdbx_description
1 polymer ?
#
loop_
_entity_poly.entity_id
_entity_poly.type
_entity_poly.pdbx_seq_one_letter_code
_entity_poly.pdbx_strand_id
1 'polypeptide(L)'
;DGADDLRGATLATPQLGNTQDVALRTWLADHGLESSPTGAGDVDIVPTDNARTLQLFAAGALDGAWLPEPWASRLVLEAGASVLVDEAELWPDGEYPTTLLVVRTEYLEDHPDAVAALVAGHAASVDWIGTHPDEVPELVNARLRADAGAPLPDAVLDRALAHVDPTVDPFAATLRVLQRR
;
A
#
# COMPACT_ATOMS: atom_id res chain seq x y z
N ASP A 1 4.25 -12.52 18.89
CA ASP A 1 3.65 -11.19 18.70
C ASP A 1 2.28 -11.37 18.07
N GLY A 2 1.28 -10.65 18.57
CA GLY A 2 -0.11 -10.69 18.11
C GLY A 2 -0.85 -9.40 18.44
N ALA A 3 -2.14 -9.32 18.09
CA ALA A 3 -2.91 -8.09 18.22
C ALA A 3 -2.88 -7.48 19.64
N ASP A 4 -2.99 -8.30 20.68
CA ASP A 4 -2.97 -7.83 22.07
C ASP A 4 -1.67 -7.11 22.48
N ASP A 5 -0.55 -7.40 21.81
CA ASP A 5 0.73 -6.73 22.06
C ASP A 5 0.73 -5.25 21.61
N LEU A 6 -0.29 -4.83 20.84
CA LEU A 6 -0.44 -3.45 20.38
C LEU A 6 -1.18 -2.55 21.38
N ARG A 7 -1.69 -3.07 22.50
CA ARG A 7 -2.33 -2.22 23.51
C ARG A 7 -1.35 -1.20 24.07
N GLY A 8 -1.70 0.08 23.95
CA GLY A 8 -0.86 1.23 24.30
C GLY A 8 0.13 1.64 23.22
N ALA A 9 0.17 0.96 22.07
CA ALA A 9 1.05 1.31 20.95
C ALA A 9 0.56 2.57 20.22
N THR A 10 1.52 3.32 19.68
CA THR A 10 1.32 4.43 18.75
C THR A 10 1.74 4.00 17.35
N LEU A 11 0.76 3.80 16.47
CA LEU A 11 0.96 3.34 15.11
C LEU A 11 0.75 4.50 14.11
N ALA A 12 1.35 4.40 12.93
CA ALA A 12 1.14 5.36 11.86
C ALA A 12 0.42 4.77 10.64
N THR A 13 -0.38 5.60 10.00
CA THR A 13 -0.98 5.37 8.68
C THR A 13 -0.71 6.61 7.82
N PRO A 14 -0.65 6.51 6.48
CA PRO A 14 -0.22 7.63 5.63
C PRO A 14 -1.15 8.85 5.73
N GLN A 15 -2.46 8.62 5.86
CA GLN A 15 -3.48 9.66 5.98
C GLN A 15 -4.76 9.09 6.59
N LEU A 16 -5.48 9.89 7.40
CA LEU A 16 -6.80 9.52 7.91
C LEU A 16 -7.77 9.17 6.76
N GLY A 17 -8.44 8.04 6.88
CA GLY A 17 -9.44 7.55 5.92
C GLY A 17 -8.89 7.05 4.59
N ASN A 18 -7.57 6.94 4.42
CA ASN A 18 -7.01 6.24 3.28
C ASN A 18 -7.10 4.72 3.46
N THR A 19 -6.72 3.95 2.42
CA THR A 19 -6.80 2.48 2.44
C THR A 19 -6.12 1.86 3.66
N GLN A 20 -4.90 2.31 4.00
CA GLN A 20 -4.14 1.74 5.13
C GLN A 20 -4.73 2.13 6.49
N ASP A 21 -5.28 3.34 6.63
CA ASP A 21 -5.97 3.76 7.85
C ASP A 21 -7.24 2.94 8.10
N VAL A 22 -8.04 2.74 7.05
CA VAL A 22 -9.22 1.87 7.12
C VAL A 22 -8.82 0.42 7.41
N ALA A 23 -7.79 -0.10 6.75
CA ALA A 23 -7.31 -1.47 6.96
C ALA A 23 -6.83 -1.70 8.40
N LEU A 24 -5.97 -0.83 8.94
CA LEU A 24 -5.48 -0.93 10.31
C LEU A 24 -6.62 -0.85 11.33
N ARG A 25 -7.52 0.14 11.20
CA ARG A 25 -8.65 0.31 12.13
C ARG A 25 -9.60 -0.87 12.10
N THR A 26 -9.88 -1.40 10.91
CA THR A 26 -10.73 -2.60 10.75
C THR A 26 -10.08 -3.80 11.41
N TRP A 27 -8.80 -4.04 11.15
CA TRP A 27 -8.07 -5.18 11.72
C TRP A 27 -8.01 -5.10 13.26
N LEU A 28 -7.77 -3.91 13.82
CA LEU A 28 -7.81 -3.70 15.27
C LEU A 28 -9.21 -4.00 15.85
N ALA A 29 -10.26 -3.48 15.22
CA ALA A 29 -11.64 -3.70 15.66
C ALA A 29 -12.03 -5.19 15.61
N ASP A 30 -11.62 -5.92 14.56
CA ASP A 30 -11.85 -7.37 14.42
C ASP A 30 -11.16 -8.17 15.54
N HIS A 31 -10.10 -7.62 16.15
CA HIS A 31 -9.40 -8.19 17.30
C HIS A 31 -9.84 -7.60 18.66
N GLY A 32 -10.91 -6.80 18.68
CA GLY A 32 -11.44 -6.21 19.92
C GLY A 32 -10.55 -5.13 20.53
N LEU A 33 -9.75 -4.45 19.70
CA LEU A 33 -8.95 -3.29 20.08
C LEU A 33 -9.63 -2.01 19.62
N GLU A 34 -9.87 -1.10 20.56
CA GLU A 34 -10.47 0.18 20.25
C GLU A 34 -9.44 1.16 19.68
N SER A 35 -9.79 1.85 18.60
CA SER A 35 -9.04 3.00 18.09
C SER A 35 -10.01 4.11 17.68
N SER A 36 -9.63 5.37 17.90
CA SER A 36 -10.45 6.53 17.54
C SER A 36 -9.69 7.48 16.61
N PRO A 37 -10.37 8.15 15.66
CA PRO A 37 -9.77 9.25 14.89
C PRO A 37 -9.25 10.42 15.75
N THR A 38 -9.71 10.53 17.01
CA THR A 38 -9.33 11.62 17.92
C THR A 38 -8.31 11.21 18.98
N GLY A 39 -7.68 10.04 18.87
CA GLY A 39 -6.61 9.59 19.79
C GLY A 39 -7.11 9.05 21.14
N ALA A 40 -8.13 8.20 21.11
CA ALA A 40 -8.66 7.50 22.29
C ALA A 40 -8.87 6.01 21.96
N GLY A 41 -8.71 5.12 22.95
CA GLY A 41 -8.86 3.68 22.81
C GLY A 41 -7.65 2.91 23.31
N ASP A 42 -7.53 1.66 22.85
CA ASP A 42 -6.42 0.76 23.14
C ASP A 42 -5.17 1.06 22.32
N VAL A 43 -5.32 1.57 21.09
CA VAL A 43 -4.21 1.85 20.16
C VAL A 43 -4.37 3.25 19.57
N ASP A 44 -3.29 4.05 19.62
CA ASP A 44 -3.27 5.37 18.99
C ASP A 44 -2.81 5.23 17.53
N ILE A 45 -3.51 5.90 16.61
CA ILE A 45 -3.19 5.88 15.18
C ILE A 45 -2.98 7.32 14.73
N VAL A 46 -1.75 7.65 14.37
CA VAL A 46 -1.31 9.00 14.02
C VAL A 46 -1.09 9.09 12.50
N PRO A 47 -1.98 9.79 11.77
CA PRO A 47 -1.79 10.05 10.35
C PRO A 47 -0.46 10.78 10.09
N THR A 48 0.45 10.14 9.37
CA THR A 48 1.82 10.61 9.14
C THR A 48 2.29 10.17 7.76
N ASP A 49 2.78 11.11 6.94
CA ASP A 49 3.30 10.78 5.60
C ASP A 49 4.43 9.74 5.68
N ASN A 50 4.55 8.90 4.65
CA ASN A 50 5.41 7.71 4.71
C ASN A 50 6.89 8.03 4.99
N ALA A 51 7.41 9.13 4.45
CA ALA A 51 8.80 9.54 4.66
C ALA A 51 9.04 9.94 6.11
N ARG A 52 8.09 10.66 6.70
CA ARG A 52 8.13 11.02 8.11
C ARG A 52 7.92 9.81 9.01
N THR A 53 7.05 8.88 8.65
CA THR A 53 6.82 7.63 9.39
C THR A 53 8.11 6.82 9.53
N LEU A 54 8.87 6.63 8.44
CA LEU A 54 10.17 5.96 8.48
C LEU A 54 11.14 6.64 9.48
N GLN A 55 11.22 7.98 9.46
CA GLN A 55 12.08 8.73 10.38
C GLN A 55 11.66 8.57 11.83
N LEU A 56 10.35 8.67 12.12
CA LEU A 56 9.82 8.59 13.48
C LEU A 56 9.94 7.18 14.05
N PHE A 57 9.67 6.15 13.24
CA PHE A 57 9.87 4.77 13.64
C PHE A 57 11.35 4.48 13.94
N ALA A 58 12.27 4.88 13.06
CA ALA A 58 13.72 4.74 13.29
C ALA A 58 14.21 5.50 14.54
N ALA A 59 13.51 6.56 14.94
CA ALA A 59 13.79 7.32 16.16
C ALA A 59 13.11 6.75 17.42
N GLY A 60 12.31 5.69 17.31
CA GLY A 60 11.54 5.09 18.40
C GLY A 60 10.34 5.93 18.87
N ALA A 61 9.84 6.84 18.02
CA ALA A 61 8.68 7.67 18.31
C ALA A 61 7.35 7.05 17.84
N LEU A 62 7.41 5.97 17.06
CA LEU A 62 6.29 5.14 16.63
C LEU A 62 6.63 3.69 16.92
N ASP A 63 5.63 2.91 17.32
CA ASP A 63 5.78 1.48 17.61
C ASP A 63 5.56 0.61 16.36
N GLY A 64 4.97 1.17 15.31
CA GLY A 64 4.71 0.48 14.05
C GLY A 64 3.93 1.33 13.06
N ALA A 65 3.62 0.76 11.90
CA ALA A 65 2.82 1.42 10.87
C ALA A 65 2.16 0.42 9.93
N TRP A 66 1.06 0.83 9.30
CA TRP A 66 0.47 0.13 8.16
C TRP A 66 0.73 0.96 6.90
N LEU A 67 1.58 0.47 6.00
CA LEU A 67 2.12 1.27 4.88
C LEU A 67 2.05 0.51 3.56
N PRO A 68 1.90 1.22 2.43
CA PRO A 68 2.06 0.62 1.11
C PRO A 68 3.54 0.36 0.80
N GLU A 69 3.80 -0.48 -0.20
CA GLU A 69 5.12 -0.55 -0.83
C GLU A 69 5.46 0.76 -1.57
N PRO A 70 6.75 1.16 -1.64
CA PRO A 70 7.94 0.48 -1.10
C PRO A 70 8.19 0.77 0.39
N TRP A 71 7.31 1.51 1.08
CA TRP A 71 7.59 2.01 2.42
C TRP A 71 7.55 0.94 3.49
N ALA A 72 6.68 -0.07 3.36
CA ALA A 72 6.73 -1.27 4.20
C ALA A 72 8.10 -1.95 4.10
N SER A 73 8.62 -2.16 2.87
CA SER A 73 9.96 -2.70 2.66
C SER A 73 11.07 -1.83 3.25
N ARG A 74 10.96 -0.50 3.16
CA ARG A 74 11.92 0.42 3.77
C ARG A 74 11.92 0.37 5.30
N LEU A 75 10.76 0.28 5.94
CA LEU A 75 10.69 0.13 7.40
C LEU A 75 11.44 -1.14 7.86
N VAL A 76 11.24 -2.25 7.17
CA VAL A 76 11.91 -3.53 7.49
C VAL A 76 13.42 -3.42 7.27
N LEU A 77 13.84 -2.97 6.09
CA LEU A 77 15.26 -3.04 5.68
C LEU A 77 16.11 -1.88 6.21
N GLU A 78 15.53 -0.69 6.36
CA GLU A 78 16.27 0.52 6.76
C GLU A 78 16.10 0.85 8.25
N ALA A 79 15.00 0.44 8.88
CA ALA A 79 14.71 0.76 10.28
C ALA A 79 14.54 -0.47 11.18
N GLY A 80 14.74 -1.69 10.65
CA GLY A 80 14.73 -2.92 11.43
C GLY A 80 13.35 -3.36 11.92
N ALA A 81 12.27 -2.89 11.28
CA ALA A 81 10.92 -3.33 11.60
C ALA A 81 10.71 -4.81 11.26
N SER A 82 9.78 -5.46 11.95
CA SER A 82 9.22 -6.76 11.56
C SER A 82 7.81 -6.60 11.00
N VAL A 83 7.43 -7.48 10.09
CA VAL A 83 6.05 -7.56 9.60
C VAL A 83 5.22 -8.30 10.65
N LEU A 84 4.25 -7.61 11.26
CA LEU A 84 3.29 -8.21 12.19
C LEU A 84 2.08 -8.82 11.44
N VAL A 85 1.63 -8.13 10.40
CA VAL A 85 0.49 -8.53 9.56
C VAL A 85 0.88 -8.30 8.11
N ASP A 86 0.76 -9.32 7.29
CA ASP A 86 0.74 -9.17 5.83
C ASP A 86 -0.72 -9.00 5.39
N GLU A 87 -1.03 -7.88 4.73
CA GLU A 87 -2.39 -7.60 4.31
C GLU A 87 -2.92 -8.67 3.34
N ALA A 88 -2.06 -9.30 2.52
CA ALA A 88 -2.46 -10.38 1.63
C ALA A 88 -3.11 -11.55 2.40
N GLU A 89 -2.64 -11.87 3.60
CA GLU A 89 -3.18 -12.95 4.43
C GLU A 89 -4.62 -12.66 4.92
N LEU A 90 -5.08 -11.41 4.83
CA LEU A 90 -6.44 -11.00 5.22
C LEU A 90 -7.45 -11.11 4.08
N TRP A 91 -7.01 -11.49 2.89
CA TRP A 91 -7.84 -11.55 1.68
C TRP A 91 -7.89 -12.97 1.11
N PRO A 92 -9.04 -13.40 0.58
CA PRO A 92 -9.12 -14.66 -0.17
C PRO A 92 -8.06 -14.69 -1.27
N ASP A 93 -7.36 -15.81 -1.37
CA ASP A 93 -6.31 -16.07 -2.36
C ASP A 93 -5.12 -15.08 -2.33
N GLY A 94 -5.02 -14.22 -1.31
CA GLY A 94 -3.96 -13.20 -1.23
C GLY A 94 -4.20 -11.96 -2.09
N GLU A 95 -5.36 -11.86 -2.74
CA GLU A 95 -5.60 -10.91 -3.81
C GLU A 95 -6.52 -9.76 -3.39
N TYR A 96 -5.99 -8.53 -3.49
CA TYR A 96 -6.73 -7.30 -3.19
C TYR A 96 -6.22 -6.11 -4.00
N PRO A 97 -7.09 -5.19 -4.43
CA PRO A 97 -6.67 -4.08 -5.24
C PRO A 97 -5.97 -3.03 -4.39
N THR A 98 -4.74 -2.67 -4.79
CA THR A 98 -3.97 -1.57 -4.17
C THR A 98 -4.12 -0.27 -4.95
N THR A 99 -4.14 -0.35 -6.28
CA THR A 99 -4.29 0.79 -7.21
C THR A 99 -5.29 0.45 -8.30
N LEU A 100 -6.19 1.38 -8.62
CA LEU A 100 -7.20 1.21 -9.66
C LEU A 100 -7.12 2.32 -10.71
N LEU A 101 -7.20 1.94 -11.98
CA LEU A 101 -7.46 2.88 -13.07
C LEU A 101 -8.95 3.22 -13.09
N VAL A 102 -9.29 4.46 -12.73
CA VAL A 102 -10.68 4.94 -12.68
C VAL A 102 -10.84 6.12 -13.64
N VAL A 103 -11.92 6.09 -14.43
CA VAL A 103 -12.29 7.17 -15.35
C VAL A 103 -13.65 7.73 -14.95
N ARG A 104 -13.79 9.05 -15.00
CA ARG A 104 -15.08 9.73 -14.77
C ARG A 104 -16.07 9.32 -15.86
N THR A 105 -17.29 8.94 -15.45
CA THR A 105 -18.36 8.48 -16.35
C THR A 105 -18.61 9.44 -17.52
N GLU A 106 -18.79 10.73 -17.23
CA GLU A 106 -18.99 11.77 -18.26
C GLU A 106 -17.84 11.80 -19.29
N TYR A 107 -16.59 11.67 -18.84
CA TYR A 107 -15.44 11.66 -19.76
C TYR A 107 -15.42 10.41 -20.65
N LEU A 108 -15.81 9.26 -20.11
CA LEU A 108 -15.97 8.03 -20.89
C LEU A 108 -17.07 8.16 -21.94
N GLU A 109 -18.20 8.78 -21.59
CA GLU A 109 -19.31 9.01 -22.51
C GLU A 109 -18.93 9.97 -23.65
N ASP A 110 -18.19 11.03 -23.33
CA ASP A 110 -17.75 12.04 -24.31
C ASP A 110 -16.54 11.59 -25.16
N HIS A 111 -15.67 10.74 -24.60
CA HIS A 111 -14.41 10.34 -25.23
C HIS A 111 -14.14 8.82 -25.20
N PRO A 112 -15.06 7.98 -25.71
CA PRO A 112 -14.94 6.52 -25.61
C PRO A 112 -13.68 5.97 -26.27
N ASP A 113 -13.28 6.52 -27.42
CA ASP A 113 -12.08 6.08 -28.14
C ASP A 113 -10.79 6.38 -27.35
N ALA A 114 -10.72 7.52 -26.67
CA ALA A 114 -9.58 7.89 -25.85
C ALA A 114 -9.47 6.97 -24.62
N VAL A 115 -10.60 6.64 -23.99
CA VAL A 115 -10.60 5.70 -22.86
C VAL A 115 -10.25 4.29 -23.31
N ALA A 116 -10.75 3.83 -24.46
CA ALA A 116 -10.38 2.53 -25.02
C ALA A 116 -8.86 2.45 -25.30
N ALA A 117 -8.28 3.51 -25.86
CA ALA A 117 -6.83 3.60 -26.08
C ALA A 117 -6.03 3.58 -24.77
N LEU A 118 -6.50 4.29 -23.73
CA LEU A 118 -5.87 4.29 -22.41
C LEU A 118 -5.88 2.89 -21.77
N VAL A 119 -7.03 2.20 -21.81
CA VAL A 119 -7.16 0.83 -21.27
C VAL A 119 -6.28 -0.14 -22.05
N ALA A 120 -6.23 -0.03 -23.39
CA ALA A 120 -5.37 -0.86 -24.21
C ALA A 120 -3.88 -0.65 -23.90
N GLY A 121 -3.44 0.61 -23.72
CA GLY A 121 -2.07 0.94 -23.32
C GLY A 121 -1.70 0.43 -21.93
N HIS A 122 -2.64 0.51 -20.97
CA HIS A 122 -2.47 -0.05 -19.63
C HIS A 122 -2.32 -1.57 -19.68
N ALA A 123 -3.19 -2.28 -20.39
CA ALA A 123 -3.12 -3.72 -20.55
C ALA A 123 -1.80 -4.17 -21.22
N ALA A 124 -1.36 -3.45 -22.26
CA ALA A 124 -0.07 -3.72 -22.91
C ALA A 124 1.12 -3.50 -21.96
N SER A 125 1.03 -2.52 -21.06
CA SER A 125 2.07 -2.26 -20.05
C SER A 125 2.13 -3.35 -18.99
N VAL A 126 0.98 -3.84 -18.52
CA VAL A 126 0.88 -4.98 -17.59
C VAL A 126 1.43 -6.26 -18.23
N ASP A 127 1.05 -6.56 -19.47
CA ASP A 127 1.58 -7.70 -20.23
C ASP A 127 3.10 -7.60 -20.44
N TRP A 128 3.61 -6.40 -20.75
CA TRP A 128 5.04 -6.17 -20.88
C TRP A 128 5.79 -6.44 -19.57
N ILE A 129 5.27 -5.95 -18.43
CA ILE A 129 5.84 -6.21 -17.11
C ILE A 129 5.90 -7.72 -16.83
N GLY A 130 4.82 -8.45 -17.10
CA GLY A 130 4.77 -9.90 -16.89
C GLY A 130 5.70 -10.70 -17.80
N THR A 131 6.06 -10.17 -18.97
CA THR A 131 6.96 -10.82 -19.94
C THR A 131 8.43 -10.38 -19.82
N HIS A 132 8.71 -9.30 -19.10
CA HIS A 132 10.07 -8.75 -18.90
C HIS A 132 10.39 -8.48 -17.40
N PRO A 133 10.11 -9.42 -16.47
CA PRO A 133 10.24 -9.15 -15.04
C PRO A 133 11.66 -8.74 -14.61
N ASP A 134 12.70 -9.27 -15.28
CA ASP A 134 14.09 -8.95 -14.98
C ASP A 134 14.49 -7.50 -15.36
N GLU A 135 13.74 -6.86 -16.27
CA GLU A 135 13.99 -5.47 -16.71
C GLU A 135 13.26 -4.44 -15.84
N VAL A 136 12.22 -4.86 -15.12
CA VAL A 136 11.35 -3.97 -14.35
C VAL A 136 12.11 -3.21 -13.25
N PRO A 137 12.97 -3.83 -12.43
CA PRO A 137 13.68 -3.10 -11.37
C PRO A 137 14.54 -1.95 -11.92
N GLU A 138 15.30 -2.20 -12.98
CA GLU A 138 16.15 -1.18 -13.59
C GLU A 138 15.31 -0.03 -14.15
N LEU A 139 14.22 -0.34 -14.87
CA LEU A 139 13.33 0.65 -15.44
C LEU A 139 12.67 1.53 -14.36
N VAL A 140 12.18 0.91 -13.28
CA VAL A 140 11.58 1.62 -12.14
C VAL A 140 12.61 2.54 -11.49
N ASN A 141 13.81 2.06 -11.19
CA ASN A 141 14.84 2.87 -10.55
C ASN A 141 15.37 4.00 -11.44
N ALA A 142 15.50 3.76 -12.75
CA ALA A 142 15.84 4.81 -13.70
C ALA A 142 14.77 5.92 -13.69
N ARG A 143 13.48 5.54 -13.64
CA ARG A 143 12.38 6.50 -13.58
C ARG A 143 12.32 7.26 -12.26
N LEU A 144 12.51 6.58 -11.13
CA LEU A 144 12.59 7.22 -9.81
C LEU A 144 13.74 8.22 -9.73
N ARG A 145 14.91 7.87 -10.29
CA ARG A 145 16.04 8.80 -10.36
C ARG A 145 15.70 10.05 -11.18
N ALA A 146 14.99 9.90 -12.29
CA ALA A 146 14.58 11.01 -13.15
C ALA A 146 13.54 11.92 -12.47
N ASP A 147 12.53 11.33 -11.84
CA ASP A 147 11.38 12.06 -11.29
C ASP A 147 11.60 12.57 -9.87
N ALA A 148 12.28 11.80 -9.03
CA ALA A 148 12.48 12.07 -7.60
C ALA A 148 13.95 12.32 -7.21
N GLY A 149 14.88 12.23 -8.17
CA GLY A 149 16.30 12.55 -7.97
C GLY A 149 17.15 11.43 -7.37
N ALA A 150 16.54 10.35 -6.89
CA ALA A 150 17.24 9.21 -6.29
C ALA A 150 16.56 7.87 -6.61
N PRO A 151 17.34 6.79 -6.85
CA PRO A 151 16.80 5.44 -6.90
C PRO A 151 16.52 4.90 -5.50
N LEU A 152 15.82 3.76 -5.43
CA LEU A 152 15.74 2.92 -4.24
C LEU A 152 16.94 1.97 -4.18
N PRO A 153 17.40 1.58 -2.98
CA PRO A 153 18.33 0.46 -2.84
C PRO A 153 17.75 -0.82 -3.45
N ASP A 154 18.58 -1.63 -4.12
CA ASP A 154 18.14 -2.84 -4.83
C ASP A 154 17.33 -3.77 -3.92
N ALA A 155 17.80 -4.03 -2.70
CA ALA A 155 17.07 -4.89 -1.75
C ALA A 155 15.67 -4.36 -1.37
N VAL A 156 15.47 -3.04 -1.32
CA VAL A 156 14.15 -2.44 -1.09
C VAL A 156 13.27 -2.64 -2.30
N LEU A 157 13.82 -2.44 -3.50
CA LEU A 157 13.08 -2.58 -4.74
C LEU A 157 12.67 -4.04 -4.98
N ASP A 158 13.60 -4.98 -4.80
CA ASP A 158 13.35 -6.42 -4.93
C ASP A 158 12.26 -6.88 -3.96
N ARG A 159 12.36 -6.46 -2.69
CA ARG A 159 11.33 -6.76 -1.69
C ARG A 159 9.99 -6.14 -2.08
N ALA A 160 9.95 -4.86 -2.45
CA ALA A 160 8.72 -4.18 -2.80
C ALA A 160 8.03 -4.83 -4.01
N LEU A 161 8.78 -5.14 -5.07
CA LEU A 161 8.24 -5.78 -6.27
C LEU A 161 7.75 -7.21 -6.01
N ALA A 162 8.32 -7.92 -5.03
CA ALA A 162 7.82 -9.24 -4.63
C ALA A 162 6.44 -9.19 -3.94
N HIS A 163 5.99 -8.03 -3.47
CA HIS A 163 4.67 -7.84 -2.81
C HIS A 163 3.70 -7.02 -3.66
N VAL A 164 4.01 -6.78 -4.95
CA VAL A 164 3.14 -6.06 -5.88
C VAL A 164 2.92 -6.90 -7.13
N ASP A 165 1.66 -7.18 -7.43
CA ASP A 165 1.27 -7.91 -8.65
C ASP A 165 0.50 -6.99 -9.63
N PRO A 166 1.13 -6.54 -10.71
CA PRO A 166 0.45 -5.78 -11.76
C PRO A 166 -0.54 -6.67 -12.51
N THR A 167 -1.82 -6.29 -12.50
CA THR A 167 -2.88 -7.01 -13.20
C THR A 167 -3.87 -6.07 -13.85
N VAL A 168 -4.61 -6.58 -14.83
CA VAL A 168 -5.77 -5.90 -15.45
C VAL A 168 -7.09 -6.25 -14.76
N ASP A 169 -7.09 -7.22 -13.84
CA ASP A 169 -8.27 -7.55 -13.03
C ASP A 169 -8.44 -6.49 -11.93
N PRO A 170 -9.56 -5.74 -11.91
CA PRO A 170 -9.82 -4.76 -10.86
C PRO A 170 -10.23 -5.39 -9.51
N PHE A 171 -10.29 -6.72 -9.41
CA PHE A 171 -10.79 -7.48 -8.26
C PHE A 171 -12.17 -6.98 -7.81
N ALA A 172 -13.12 -6.90 -8.73
CA ALA A 172 -14.41 -6.24 -8.52
C ALA A 172 -15.21 -6.78 -7.30
N ALA A 173 -15.06 -8.06 -6.96
CA ALA A 173 -15.67 -8.64 -5.77
C ALA A 173 -15.04 -8.10 -4.48
N THR A 174 -13.70 -8.11 -4.42
CA THR A 174 -12.89 -7.61 -3.31
C THR A 174 -13.04 -6.10 -3.12
N LEU A 175 -13.13 -5.34 -4.22
CA LEU A 175 -13.38 -3.90 -4.19
C LEU A 175 -14.66 -3.53 -3.43
N ARG A 176 -15.74 -4.33 -3.56
CA ARG A 176 -16.98 -4.10 -2.79
C ARG A 176 -16.79 -4.36 -1.30
N VAL A 177 -15.88 -5.24 -0.92
CA VAL A 177 -15.55 -5.48 0.49
C VAL A 177 -14.73 -4.30 1.03
N LEU A 178 -13.73 -3.84 0.29
CA LEU A 178 -12.96 -2.64 0.62
C LEU A 178 -13.84 -1.40 0.83
N GLN A 179 -14.85 -1.19 -0.01
CA GLN A 179 -15.78 -0.06 0.12
C GLN A 179 -16.70 -0.11 1.35
N ARG A 180 -16.74 -1.24 2.05
CA ARG A 180 -17.61 -1.48 3.21
C ARG A 180 -16.83 -1.58 4.53
N ARG A 181 -15.51 -1.69 4.46
CA ARG A 181 -14.62 -1.49 5.60
C ARG A 181 -14.48 0.02 5.84
#